data_AF-A0A9E3IIF0-F1
#
_entry.id   AF-A0A9E3IIF0-F1
#
_cell.length_a   1.000
_cell.length_b   1.000
_cell.length_c   1.000
_cell.angle_alpha   90.00
_cell.angle_beta   90.00
_cell.angle_gamma   90.00
#
_symmetry.space_group_name_H-M   'P 1'
#
loop_
_entity.id
_entity.type
_entity.pdbx_description
1 polymer ?
#
loop_
_entity_poly.entity_id
_entity_poly.type
_entity_poly.pdbx_seq_one_letter_code
_entity_poly.pdbx_strand_id
1 'polypeptide(L)' 'MKLATYKDGSRDGQLVVVSRDLATAHFATGIATRLQQA' A
#
# COMPACT_ATOMS: atom_id res chain seq x y z
N MET A 1 2.55 9.32 8.48
CA MET A 1 2.10 8.42 7.40
C MET A 1 2.73 7.06 7.63
N LYS A 2 1.99 5.97 7.36
CA LYS A 2 2.50 4.59 7.45
C LYS A 2 2.32 3.91 6.09
N LEU A 3 3.13 2.90 5.80
CA LEU A 3 2.99 2.06 4.62
C LEU A 3 2.43 0.69 5.01
N ALA A 4 1.57 0.14 4.18
CA ALA A 4 1.05 -1.22 4.35
C ALA A 4 0.86 -1.90 3.00
N THR A 5 0.75 -3.23 3.04
CA THR A 5 0.42 -4.07 1.89
C THR A 5 -1.02 -4.54 2.03
N TYR A 6 -1.86 -4.20 1.06
CA TYR A 6 -3.23 -4.71 0.97
C TYR A 6 -3.23 -6.05 0.22
N LYS A 7 -3.89 -7.06 0.79
CA LYS A 7 -3.96 -8.40 0.20
C LYS A 7 -5.04 -8.43 -0.87
N ASP A 8 -4.63 -8.34 -2.12
CA ASP A 8 -5.49 -8.35 -3.31
C ASP A 8 -5.52 -9.71 -4.03
N GLY A 9 -4.77 -10.71 -3.54
CA GLY A 9 -4.63 -12.03 -4.15
C GLY A 9 -3.40 -12.18 -5.06
N SER A 10 -2.68 -11.09 -5.33
CA SER A 10 -1.35 -11.15 -5.94
C SER A 10 -0.28 -11.60 -4.93
N ARG A 11 0.91 -11.99 -5.42
CA ARG A 11 2.01 -12.47 -4.58
C ARG A 11 2.51 -11.41 -3.60
N ASP A 12 2.66 -10.17 -4.07
CA ASP A 12 3.29 -9.09 -3.32
C ASP A 12 2.25 -8.15 -2.67
N GLY A 13 0.97 -8.32 -3.01
CA GLY A 13 -0.10 -7.40 -2.62
C GLY A 13 0.06 -6.01 -3.24
N GLN A 14 -0.81 -5.08 -2.83
CA GLN A 14 -0.81 -3.72 -3.32
C GLN A 14 -0.29 -2.75 -2.26
N LEU A 15 0.58 -1.82 -2.65
CA LEU A 15 1.06 -0.77 -1.75
C LEU A 15 -0.04 0.25 -1.46
N VAL A 16 -0.27 0.49 -0.17
CA VAL A 16 -1.17 1.54 0.31
C VAL A 16 -0.49 2.43 1.35
N VAL A 17 -0.85 3.72 1.32
CA VAL A 17 -0.47 4.69 2.35
C VAL A 17 -1.63 4.81 3.33
N VAL A 18 -1.31 4.69 4.61
CA VAL A 18 -2.30 4.67 5.68
C VAL A 18 -2.16 5.92 6.55
N SER A 19 -3.31 6.50 6.92
CA SER A 19 -3.38 7.62 7.86
C SER A 19 -2.80 7.24 9.22
N ARG A 20 -2.39 8.25 10.01
CA ARG A 20 -1.74 8.00 11.32
C ARG A 20 -2.67 7.26 12.29
N ASP A 21 -3.95 7.60 12.25
CA ASP A 21 -5.04 7.03 13.04
C ASP A 21 -5.57 5.69 12.50
N LEU A 22 -5.03 5.21 11.38
CA LEU A 22 -5.41 3.96 10.72
C LEU A 22 -6.85 3.93 10.16
N ALA A 23 -7.54 5.06 10.12
CA ALA A 23 -8.93 5.14 9.67
C ALA A 23 -9.08 5.08 8.14
N THR A 24 -8.07 5.54 7.39
CA THR A 24 -8.13 5.61 5.93
C THR A 24 -6.87 5.07 5.27
N ALA A 25 -7.03 4.55 4.06
CA ALA A 25 -5.94 4.05 3.24
C ALA A 25 -6.14 4.47 1.77
N HIS A 26 -5.04 4.82 1.10
CA HIS A 26 -5.03 5.21 -0.31
C HIS A 26 -4.00 4.38 -1.11
N PHE A 27 -4.37 3.94 -2.31
CA PHE A 27 -3.48 3.19 -3.20
C PHE A 27 -2.35 4.07 -3.75
N ALA A 28 -1.12 3.54 -3.74
CA ALA A 28 0.07 4.24 -4.20
C ALA A 28 0.38 4.03 -5.70
N THR A 29 -0.61 3.63 -6.50
CA THR A 29 -0.45 3.16 -7.90
C THR A 29 0.25 4.13 -8.85
N GLY A 30 0.27 5.44 -8.55
CA GLY A 30 1.00 6.45 -9.33
C GLY A 30 2.50 6.58 -9.01
N ILE A 31 2.99 5.88 -7.99
CA ILE A 31 4.40 5.90 -7.56
C ILE A 31 4.97 4.48 -7.61
N ALA A 32 4.29 3.56 -6.92
CA ALA A 32 4.72 2.18 -6.76
C ALA A 32 3.49 1.28 -6.55
N THR A 33 3.43 0.16 -7.27
CA THR A 33 2.31 -0.80 -7.17
C THR A 33 2.45 -1.75 -5.99
N ARG A 34 3.68 -1.99 -5.52
CA ARG A 34 4.00 -2.88 -4.38
C ARG A 34 5.11 -2.28 -3.51
N LEU A 35 5.24 -2.78 -2.28
CA LEU A 35 6.22 -2.26 -1.32
C LEU A 35 7.67 -2.50 -1.78
N GLN A 36 7.96 -3.70 -2.28
CA GLN A 36 9.28 -4.05 -2.80
C GLN A 36 9.35 -3.74 -4.30
N GLN A 37 9.61 -2.47 -4.62
CA GLN A 37 10.00 -2.07 -5.98
C GLN A 37 11.50 -1.77 -5.98
N ALA A 38 12.23 -2.44 -6.87
CA ALA A 38 13.66 -2.27 -7.09
C ALA A 38 13.91 -1.34 -8.28
#